data_AF-A0AAV4WZB9-F1
#
_entry.id   AF-A0AAV4WZB9-F1
#
_cell.length_a   1.000
_cell.length_b   1.000
_cell.length_c   1.000
_cell.angle_alpha   90.00
_cell.angle_beta   90.00
_cell.angle_gamma   90.00
#
_symmetry.space_group_name_H-M   'P 1'
#
loop_
_entity.id
_entity.type
_entity.pdbx_description
1 polymer ?
#
loop_
_entity_poly.entity_id
_entity_poly.type
_entity_poly.pdbx_seq_one_letter_code
_entity_poly.pdbx_strand_id
1 'polypeptide(L)'
;MNPNEHDRAEGLKTVYDAWLMSFPNKRNRSNLLYPNYSHETVTDDLEELPVKIVHNHSSLLYSYIQSSMQLVRPKIREMDMRGNYAPFFVHAGISAIDVSYVHDSTMSSSSYPLHHTEFDNFDFVKNFIDPSFKYHATVTKILGELLRDLGDSLFLPFNLFDYAQTLQDFYMNLQSKTKVNMEEHGIDLNHLELAIRNFSTAAMKFHSAQETVDLSDPMTVRRINDQLLLLERAFWIQNGLPRNPYKKHIVMSPSESYLSSSSIFPGLLDEFSNLELFPQDSESSELIKSSFSVLVFTIQSAAKIIQNV
;
A
#
# COMPACT_ATOMS: atom_id res chain seq x y z
N MET A 1 -8.32 13.72 15.56
CA MET A 1 -9.43 13.38 16.48
C MET A 1 -8.90 13.21 17.89
N ASN A 2 -9.62 13.70 18.91
CA ASN A 2 -9.21 13.58 20.31
C ASN A 2 -9.51 12.16 20.85
N PRO A 3 -8.62 11.58 21.67
CA PRO A 3 -8.85 10.29 22.31
C PRO A 3 -10.07 10.33 23.23
N ASN A 4 -10.64 9.16 23.52
CA ASN A 4 -11.70 9.04 24.51
C ASN A 4 -11.15 9.33 25.94
N GLU A 5 -12.00 9.41 26.96
CA GLU A 5 -11.56 9.73 28.34
C GLU A 5 -10.62 8.67 28.95
N HIS A 6 -10.80 7.40 28.58
CA HIS A 6 -9.93 6.29 28.99
C HIS A 6 -8.55 6.40 28.35
N ASP A 7 -8.50 6.59 27.03
CA ASP A 7 -7.27 6.79 26.27
C ASP A 7 -6.49 8.03 26.78
N ARG A 8 -7.21 9.10 27.14
CA ARG A 8 -6.60 10.29 27.77
C ARG A 8 -6.05 9.99 29.17
N ALA A 9 -6.74 9.16 29.96
CA ALA A 9 -6.25 8.73 31.26
C ALA A 9 -4.99 7.85 31.14
N GLU A 10 -4.84 7.13 30.03
CA GLU A 10 -3.62 6.39 29.66
C GLU A 10 -2.52 7.28 29.03
N GLY A 11 -2.75 8.59 28.91
CA GLY A 11 -1.77 9.55 28.40
C GLY A 11 -1.69 9.66 26.88
N LEU A 12 -2.63 9.03 26.15
CA LEU A 12 -2.71 9.12 24.69
C LEU A 12 -3.20 10.50 24.27
N LYS A 13 -2.53 11.10 23.29
CA LYS A 13 -2.81 12.47 22.83
C LYS A 13 -3.75 12.48 21.62
N THR A 14 -3.75 11.42 20.83
CA THR A 14 -4.55 11.29 19.60
C THR A 14 -5.17 9.90 19.46
N VAL A 15 -6.23 9.80 18.66
CA VAL A 15 -6.79 8.49 18.23
C VAL A 15 -5.75 7.66 17.46
N TYR A 16 -4.83 8.31 16.75
CA TYR A 16 -3.72 7.65 16.07
C TYR A 16 -2.81 6.92 17.05
N ASP A 17 -2.51 7.52 18.21
CA ASP A 17 -1.70 6.87 19.25
C ASP A 17 -2.39 5.62 19.81
N ALA A 18 -3.71 5.65 19.99
CA ALA A 18 -4.50 4.49 20.40
C ALA A 18 -4.44 3.35 19.35
N TRP A 19 -4.53 3.69 18.06
CA TRP A 19 -4.41 2.71 16.97
C TRP A 19 -3.01 2.11 16.86
N LEU A 20 -1.98 2.93 17.04
CA LEU A 20 -0.59 2.46 17.10
C LEU A 20 -0.38 1.43 18.20
N MET A 21 -1.01 1.61 19.37
CA MET A 21 -0.93 0.64 20.46
C MET A 21 -1.72 -0.62 20.19
N SER A 22 -2.91 -0.51 19.59
CA SER A 22 -3.80 -1.65 19.35
C SER A 22 -3.34 -2.53 18.19
N PHE A 23 -2.86 -1.91 17.11
CA PHE A 23 -2.48 -2.59 15.88
C PHE A 23 -1.13 -2.07 15.36
N PRO A 24 -0.01 -2.27 16.07
CA PRO A 24 1.28 -1.81 15.58
C PRO A 24 1.73 -2.65 14.38
N ASN A 25 2.10 -1.97 13.30
CA ASN A 25 2.90 -2.54 12.22
C ASN A 25 4.27 -1.86 12.20
N LYS A 26 5.33 -2.68 12.18
CA LYS A 26 6.72 -2.19 12.08
C LYS A 26 7.16 -2.24 10.64
N ARG A 27 7.53 -1.09 10.09
CA ARG A 27 8.06 -1.00 8.73
C ARG A 27 9.57 -1.22 8.74
N ASN A 28 10.10 -1.89 7.73
CA ASN A 28 11.53 -1.97 7.53
C ASN A 28 12.08 -0.58 7.16
N ARG A 29 13.21 -0.17 7.75
CA ARG A 29 13.95 1.00 7.27
C ARG A 29 14.62 0.60 5.96
N SER A 30 14.03 0.95 4.82
CA SER A 30 14.68 0.74 3.53
C SER A 30 15.60 1.90 3.19
N ASN A 31 16.80 1.58 2.72
CA ASN A 31 17.68 2.54 2.07
C ASN A 31 17.13 2.96 0.69
N LEU A 32 16.08 2.30 0.18
CA LEU A 32 15.42 2.58 -1.11
C LEU A 32 14.91 4.02 -1.19
N LEU A 33 14.25 4.49 -0.14
CA LEU A 33 13.65 5.82 -0.17
C LEU A 33 14.74 6.89 0.00
N TYR A 34 15.78 6.59 0.80
CA TYR A 34 16.68 7.62 1.33
C TYR A 34 18.10 7.09 1.65
N PRO A 35 18.95 6.77 0.66
CA PRO A 35 20.30 6.22 0.90
C PRO A 35 21.22 7.17 1.68
N ASN A 36 20.98 8.49 1.60
CA ASN A 36 21.77 9.52 2.29
C ASN A 36 21.32 9.80 3.73
N TYR A 37 20.18 9.25 4.17
CA TYR A 37 19.69 9.39 5.55
C TYR A 37 19.97 8.14 6.40
N SER A 38 20.44 7.05 5.76
CA SER A 38 20.83 5.80 6.40
C SER A 38 22.32 5.70 6.74
N HIS A 39 23.16 6.65 6.31
CA HIS A 39 24.61 6.65 6.56
C HIS A 39 25.07 7.97 7.20
N GLU A 40 25.72 7.88 8.37
CA GLU A 40 26.44 8.98 9.05
C GLU A 40 27.72 9.44 8.32
N THR A 41 27.94 9.06 7.06
CA THR A 41 29.14 9.43 6.32
C THR A 41 28.77 10.09 5.00
N VAL A 42 28.77 11.42 5.03
CA VAL A 42 28.80 12.28 3.84
C VAL A 42 30.12 12.01 3.11
N THR A 43 30.05 11.45 1.91
CA THR A 43 31.17 11.48 0.95
C THR A 43 30.81 12.40 -0.20
N ASP A 44 31.74 13.29 -0.50
CA ASP A 44 31.63 14.59 -1.19
C ASP A 44 31.26 14.59 -2.68
N ASP A 45 30.78 13.46 -3.23
CA ASP A 45 30.50 13.34 -4.67
C ASP A 45 29.05 12.94 -4.93
N LEU A 46 28.10 13.88 -4.75
CA LEU A 46 26.72 13.70 -5.22
C LEU A 46 26.16 15.02 -5.76
N GLU A 47 25.87 15.01 -7.06
CA GLU A 47 25.09 16.05 -7.75
C GLU A 47 23.79 16.36 -7.00
N GLU A 48 23.53 17.66 -6.91
CA GLU A 48 22.55 18.34 -6.08
C GLU A 48 21.10 17.82 -6.23
N LEU A 49 20.58 17.16 -5.19
CA LEU A 49 19.19 17.31 -4.75
C LEU A 49 19.21 17.77 -3.29
N PRO A 50 18.58 18.90 -2.94
CA PRO A 50 19.25 19.87 -2.09
C PRO A 50 19.00 19.64 -0.60
N VAL A 51 20.08 19.82 0.16
CA VAL A 51 20.19 20.11 1.60
C VAL A 51 19.13 21.12 2.13
N LYS A 52 18.47 21.88 1.24
CA LYS A 52 17.36 22.80 1.56
C LYS A 52 16.09 22.14 2.10
N ILE A 53 15.80 20.88 1.78
CA ILE A 53 14.56 20.20 2.26
C ILE A 53 14.58 19.98 3.78
N VAL A 54 15.78 19.88 4.38
CA VAL A 54 15.97 19.58 5.81
C VAL A 54 15.59 20.76 6.72
N HIS A 55 15.49 21.98 6.18
CA HIS A 55 15.27 23.20 6.98
C HIS A 55 13.87 23.83 6.84
N ASN A 56 13.02 23.33 5.94
CA ASN A 56 11.64 23.82 5.81
C ASN A 56 10.62 22.76 6.27
N HIS A 57 10.45 22.67 7.58
CA HIS A 57 9.55 21.72 8.25
C HIS A 57 8.06 21.87 7.86
N SER A 58 7.68 22.92 7.11
CA SER A 58 6.31 23.14 6.63
C SER A 58 6.10 22.78 5.15
N SER A 59 7.13 22.30 4.42
CA SER A 59 6.97 21.86 3.03
C SER A 59 6.15 20.58 2.90
N LEU A 60 5.40 20.45 1.80
CA LEU A 60 4.58 19.27 1.51
C LEU A 60 5.46 18.04 1.29
N LEU A 61 6.56 18.20 0.55
CA LEU A 61 7.57 17.17 0.35
C LEU A 61 8.15 16.68 1.69
N TYR A 62 8.49 17.59 2.61
CA TYR A 62 8.98 17.19 3.93
C TYR A 62 7.92 16.40 4.71
N SER A 63 6.65 16.80 4.65
CA SER A 63 5.54 16.06 5.27
C SER A 63 5.41 14.63 4.72
N TYR A 64 5.47 14.46 3.39
CA TYR A 64 5.44 13.13 2.77
C TYR A 64 6.64 12.26 3.17
N ILE A 65 7.84 12.85 3.22
CA ILE A 65 9.06 12.17 3.67
C ILE A 65 8.92 11.74 5.13
N GLN A 66 8.58 12.65 6.04
CA GLN A 66 8.41 12.35 7.47
C GLN A 66 7.34 11.29 7.71
N SER A 67 6.20 11.40 7.01
CA SER A 67 5.16 10.38 7.06
C SER A 67 5.76 9.02 6.65
N SER A 68 6.38 8.92 5.47
CA SER A 68 6.95 7.67 4.93
C SER A 68 7.99 7.01 5.85
N MET A 69 8.71 7.79 6.65
CA MET A 69 9.75 7.35 7.57
C MET A 69 9.23 6.91 8.95
N GLN A 70 7.93 6.99 9.21
CA GLN A 70 7.35 6.50 10.46
C GLN A 70 7.58 4.98 10.60
N LEU A 71 8.38 4.61 11.59
CA LEU A 71 8.76 3.24 11.88
C LEU A 71 7.60 2.36 12.33
N VAL A 72 6.71 2.93 13.13
CA VAL A 72 5.54 2.26 13.67
C VAL A 72 4.32 2.97 13.12
N ARG A 73 3.45 2.21 12.48
CA ARG A 73 2.18 2.68 11.92
C ARG A 73 1.05 1.77 12.35
N PRO A 74 -0.21 2.25 12.36
CA PRO A 74 -1.35 1.36 12.48
C PRO A 74 -1.29 0.32 11.34
N LYS A 75 -1.53 -0.95 11.69
CA LYS A 75 -1.64 -2.05 10.75
C LYS A 75 -2.87 -1.78 9.88
N ILE A 76 -2.66 -1.82 8.57
CA ILE A 76 -3.74 -1.78 7.59
C ILE A 76 -3.96 -3.22 7.14
N ARG A 77 -5.21 -3.66 7.19
CA ARG A 77 -5.59 -4.98 6.70
C ARG A 77 -5.47 -5.01 5.18
N GLU A 78 -4.95 -6.09 4.64
CA GLU A 78 -4.92 -6.29 3.20
C GLU A 78 -6.34 -6.43 2.64
N MET A 79 -6.53 -5.93 1.43
CA MET A 79 -7.80 -6.07 0.71
C MET A 79 -8.05 -7.53 0.37
N ASP A 80 -9.29 -7.99 0.53
CA ASP A 80 -9.74 -9.32 0.13
C ASP A 80 -10.75 -9.24 -1.03
N MET A 81 -11.32 -10.38 -1.43
CA MET A 81 -12.37 -10.45 -2.45
C MET A 81 -13.79 -10.50 -1.88
N ARG A 82 -13.96 -10.39 -0.56
CA ARG A 82 -15.27 -10.54 0.11
C ARG A 82 -16.03 -9.22 0.15
N GLY A 83 -15.32 -8.10 0.27
CA GLY A 83 -15.94 -6.78 0.36
C GLY A 83 -16.44 -6.23 -0.99
N ASN A 84 -17.43 -5.34 -0.93
CA ASN A 84 -17.97 -4.64 -2.10
C ASN A 84 -16.95 -3.72 -2.81
N TYR A 85 -15.81 -3.44 -2.16
CA TYR A 85 -14.68 -2.70 -2.74
C TYR A 85 -13.88 -3.54 -3.77
N ALA A 86 -13.97 -4.87 -3.73
CA ALA A 86 -13.10 -5.75 -4.51
C ALA A 86 -13.16 -5.50 -6.03
N PRO A 87 -14.34 -5.31 -6.67
CA PRO A 87 -14.41 -4.99 -8.10
C PRO A 87 -13.73 -3.66 -8.45
N PHE A 88 -13.75 -2.67 -7.56
CA PHE A 88 -13.11 -1.38 -7.80
C PHE A 88 -11.59 -1.53 -7.78
N PHE A 89 -11.05 -2.20 -6.77
CA PHE A 89 -9.62 -2.34 -6.59
C PHE A 89 -9.01 -3.43 -7.48
N VAL A 90 -9.43 -4.68 -7.29
CA VAL A 90 -8.84 -5.87 -7.90
C VAL A 90 -9.12 -5.95 -9.40
N HIS A 91 -10.28 -5.45 -9.85
CA HIS A 91 -10.69 -5.54 -11.26
C HIS A 91 -10.56 -4.22 -12.04
N ALA A 92 -10.91 -3.07 -11.44
CA ALA A 92 -10.90 -1.79 -12.15
C ALA A 92 -9.63 -0.94 -11.91
N GLY A 93 -8.76 -1.31 -10.97
CA GLY A 93 -7.55 -0.53 -10.64
C GLY A 93 -7.88 0.83 -10.02
N ILE A 94 -8.97 0.91 -9.26
CA ILE A 94 -9.39 2.12 -8.54
C ILE A 94 -9.02 1.92 -7.07
N SER A 95 -8.21 2.83 -6.51
CA SER A 95 -7.85 2.81 -5.09
C SER A 95 -9.13 2.83 -4.25
N ALA A 96 -9.20 1.93 -3.28
CA ALA A 96 -10.36 1.76 -2.41
C ALA A 96 -9.92 1.70 -0.95
N ILE A 97 -10.85 2.00 -0.04
CA ILE A 97 -10.65 1.85 1.40
C ILE A 97 -11.91 1.23 2.01
N ASP A 98 -11.71 0.35 2.97
CA ASP A 98 -12.75 -0.23 3.81
C ASP A 98 -12.41 0.07 5.27
N VAL A 99 -13.35 0.66 5.99
CA VAL A 99 -13.15 1.13 7.37
C VAL A 99 -14.21 0.49 8.25
N SER A 100 -13.79 -0.31 9.21
CA SER A 100 -14.68 -0.99 10.15
C SER A 100 -14.12 -0.94 11.56
N TYR A 101 -15.02 -1.04 12.54
CA TYR A 101 -14.65 -1.28 13.93
C TYR A 101 -14.66 -2.78 14.17
N VAL A 102 -13.55 -3.34 14.64
CA VAL A 102 -13.40 -4.79 14.86
C VAL A 102 -13.16 -5.09 16.32
N HIS A 103 -13.68 -6.23 16.78
CA HIS A 103 -13.46 -6.71 18.15
C HIS A 103 -12.12 -7.45 18.29
N ASP A 104 -11.62 -8.00 17.19
CA ASP A 104 -10.44 -8.86 17.18
C ASP A 104 -9.14 -8.05 17.11
N SER A 105 -8.26 -8.24 18.10
CA SER A 105 -6.94 -7.63 18.19
C SER A 105 -5.96 -8.14 17.12
N THR A 106 -6.30 -9.18 16.38
CA THR A 106 -5.49 -9.71 15.27
C THR A 106 -5.91 -9.17 13.89
N MET A 107 -7.02 -8.43 13.82
CA MET A 107 -7.68 -8.01 12.57
C MET A 107 -8.05 -9.20 11.67
N SER A 108 -8.51 -10.32 12.22
CA SER A 108 -8.89 -11.47 11.39
C SER A 108 -10.07 -11.13 10.47
N SER A 109 -10.10 -11.78 9.32
CA SER A 109 -11.22 -11.71 8.38
C SER A 109 -12.41 -12.59 8.80
N SER A 110 -12.45 -13.03 10.07
CA SER A 110 -13.53 -13.86 10.59
C SER A 110 -14.78 -12.99 10.78
N SER A 111 -15.88 -13.42 10.17
CA SER A 111 -17.17 -12.79 10.41
C SER A 111 -17.56 -12.91 11.89
N TYR A 112 -18.27 -11.91 12.42
CA TYR A 112 -18.85 -12.02 13.76
C TYR A 112 -19.93 -13.11 13.80
N PRO A 113 -20.23 -13.70 14.97
CA PRO A 113 -20.99 -14.95 15.06
C PRO A 113 -22.39 -14.97 14.41
N LEU A 114 -23.06 -13.81 14.33
CA LEU A 114 -24.43 -13.73 13.81
C LEU A 114 -24.51 -13.31 12.34
N HIS A 115 -23.37 -13.07 11.70
CA HIS A 115 -23.29 -12.68 10.29
C HIS A 115 -24.06 -13.68 9.39
N HIS A 116 -24.90 -13.16 8.50
CA HIS A 116 -25.75 -13.95 7.59
C HIS A 116 -26.75 -14.88 8.29
N THR A 117 -27.20 -14.55 9.49
CA THR A 117 -28.28 -15.27 10.20
C THR A 117 -29.49 -14.36 10.42
N GLU A 118 -30.65 -14.94 10.76
CA GLU A 118 -31.85 -14.16 11.13
C GLU A 118 -31.66 -13.33 12.43
N PHE A 119 -30.63 -13.66 13.21
CA PHE A 119 -30.30 -12.97 14.45
C PHE A 119 -29.47 -11.70 14.22
N ASP A 120 -29.06 -11.43 12.98
CA ASP A 120 -28.45 -10.17 12.60
C ASP A 120 -29.48 -9.05 12.47
N ASN A 121 -29.87 -8.47 13.61
CA ASN A 121 -30.93 -7.48 13.68
C ASN A 121 -30.52 -6.28 14.55
N PHE A 122 -31.33 -5.22 14.44
CA PHE A 122 -31.09 -3.96 15.14
C PHE A 122 -31.02 -4.12 16.65
N ASP A 123 -31.87 -4.98 17.24
CA ASP A 123 -31.88 -5.21 18.69
C ASP A 123 -30.55 -5.81 19.16
N PHE A 124 -29.96 -6.72 18.38
CA PHE A 124 -28.64 -7.25 18.70
C PHE A 124 -27.56 -6.16 18.64
N VAL A 125 -27.56 -5.34 17.58
CA VAL A 125 -26.60 -4.23 17.45
C VAL A 125 -26.71 -3.25 18.61
N LYS A 126 -27.93 -2.82 18.94
CA LYS A 126 -28.21 -1.84 19.99
C LYS A 126 -27.95 -2.38 21.40
N ASN A 127 -28.07 -3.67 21.65
CA ASN A 127 -27.90 -4.21 23.00
C ASN A 127 -26.50 -4.79 23.25
N PHE A 128 -25.80 -5.25 22.21
CA PHE A 128 -24.55 -6.00 22.36
C PHE A 128 -23.36 -5.46 21.56
N ILE A 129 -23.57 -4.94 20.34
CA ILE A 129 -22.45 -4.51 19.48
C ILE A 129 -22.04 -3.07 19.78
N ASP A 130 -22.98 -2.13 19.70
CA ASP A 130 -22.71 -0.71 19.90
C ASP A 130 -23.87 0.00 20.62
N PRO A 131 -24.07 -0.24 21.92
CA PRO A 131 -25.24 0.28 22.64
C PRO A 131 -25.33 1.80 22.70
N SER A 132 -24.20 2.48 22.53
CA SER A 132 -24.13 3.94 22.53
C SER A 132 -23.91 4.54 21.14
N PHE A 133 -23.89 3.71 20.08
CA PHE A 133 -23.59 4.10 18.70
C PHE A 133 -22.25 4.85 18.53
N LYS A 134 -21.31 4.65 19.46
CA LYS A 134 -20.02 5.36 19.45
C LYS A 134 -19.07 4.78 18.41
N TYR A 135 -19.11 3.46 18.18
CA TYR A 135 -18.27 2.83 17.17
C TYR A 135 -18.72 3.25 15.77
N HIS A 136 -20.03 3.22 15.51
CA HIS A 136 -20.62 3.71 14.25
C HIS A 136 -20.34 5.19 14.02
N ALA A 137 -20.51 6.03 15.05
CA ALA A 137 -20.18 7.45 14.96
C ALA A 137 -18.68 7.69 14.70
N THR A 138 -17.80 6.84 15.23
CA THR A 138 -16.35 6.95 15.01
C THR A 138 -15.98 6.58 13.58
N VAL A 139 -16.48 5.45 13.06
CA VAL A 139 -16.29 5.06 11.66
C VAL A 139 -16.80 6.15 10.72
N THR A 140 -17.98 6.71 10.99
CA THR A 140 -18.57 7.80 10.21
C THR A 140 -17.69 9.04 10.19
N LYS A 141 -17.10 9.44 11.34
CA LYS A 141 -16.17 10.57 11.40
C LYS A 141 -14.91 10.32 10.58
N ILE A 142 -14.36 9.11 10.63
CA ILE A 142 -13.15 8.75 9.87
C ILE A 142 -13.43 8.84 8.37
N LEU A 143 -14.53 8.22 7.92
CA LEU A 143 -14.97 8.31 6.53
C LEU A 143 -15.27 9.75 6.11
N GLY A 144 -15.89 10.55 6.97
CA GLY A 144 -16.17 11.96 6.71
C GLY A 144 -14.89 12.79 6.51
N GLU A 145 -13.87 12.59 7.36
CA GLU A 145 -12.58 13.27 7.21
C GLU A 145 -11.82 12.79 5.97
N LEU A 146 -11.84 11.49 5.66
CA LEU A 146 -11.24 10.95 4.44
C LEU A 146 -11.90 11.54 3.19
N LEU A 147 -13.23 11.63 3.17
CA LEU A 147 -13.98 12.24 2.06
C LEU A 147 -13.68 13.73 1.94
N ARG A 148 -13.61 14.46 3.06
CA ARG A 148 -13.22 15.88 3.07
C ARG A 148 -11.81 16.06 2.52
N ASP A 149 -10.84 15.27 2.96
CA ASP A 149 -9.46 15.36 2.48
C ASP A 149 -9.35 14.99 1.00
N LEU A 150 -10.05 13.96 0.53
CA LEU A 150 -10.06 13.58 -0.89
C LEU A 150 -10.82 14.57 -1.78
N GLY A 151 -11.86 15.22 -1.26
CA GLY A 151 -12.73 16.15 -2.00
C GLY A 151 -12.22 17.58 -2.06
N ASP A 152 -11.60 18.07 -0.98
CA ASP A 152 -11.28 19.49 -0.81
C ASP A 152 -9.76 19.78 -0.86
N SER A 153 -8.89 18.77 -0.80
CA SER A 153 -7.45 19.02 -0.88
C SER A 153 -7.04 19.47 -2.28
N LEU A 154 -6.18 20.50 -2.36
CA LEU A 154 -5.64 21.01 -3.63
C LEU A 154 -4.92 19.93 -4.44
N PHE A 155 -4.10 19.14 -3.75
CA PHE A 155 -3.52 17.90 -4.27
C PHE A 155 -4.16 16.70 -3.60
N LEU A 156 -4.38 15.62 -4.34
CA LEU A 156 -4.79 14.35 -3.75
C LEU A 156 -3.76 13.92 -2.69
N PRO A 157 -4.18 13.53 -1.48
CA PRO A 157 -3.30 13.20 -0.36
C PRO A 157 -2.64 11.81 -0.50
N PHE A 158 -2.13 11.49 -1.69
CA PHE A 158 -1.45 10.23 -1.98
C PHE A 158 0.06 10.41 -1.88
N ASN A 159 0.69 9.60 -1.03
CA ASN A 159 2.13 9.62 -0.81
C ASN A 159 2.80 8.47 -1.60
N LEU A 160 3.52 8.81 -2.67
CA LEU A 160 4.15 7.82 -3.54
C LEU A 160 5.31 7.08 -2.87
N PHE A 161 5.94 7.68 -1.86
CA PHE A 161 6.97 7.02 -1.05
C PHE A 161 6.40 5.83 -0.28
N ASP A 162 5.14 5.91 0.15
CA ASP A 162 4.48 4.79 0.82
C ASP A 162 4.29 3.63 -0.15
N TYR A 163 3.91 3.87 -1.40
CA TYR A 163 3.81 2.82 -2.41
C TYR A 163 5.17 2.19 -2.73
N ALA A 164 6.21 3.02 -2.93
CA ALA A 164 7.56 2.56 -3.23
C ALA A 164 8.11 1.61 -2.14
N GLN A 165 7.90 1.97 -0.88
CA GLN A 165 8.34 1.14 0.24
C GLN A 165 7.45 -0.10 0.42
N THR A 166 6.15 -0.05 0.10
CA THR A 166 5.31 -1.27 0.05
C THR A 166 5.82 -2.25 -1.00
N LEU A 167 6.19 -1.78 -2.20
CA LEU A 167 6.81 -2.62 -3.23
C LEU A 167 8.12 -3.24 -2.74
N GLN A 168 8.94 -2.48 -2.01
CA GLN A 168 10.17 -2.99 -1.40
C GLN A 168 9.89 -4.07 -0.36
N ASP A 169 8.92 -3.85 0.53
CA ASP A 169 8.57 -4.82 1.56
C ASP A 169 8.08 -6.13 0.92
N PHE A 170 7.33 -6.05 -0.18
CA PHE A 170 6.91 -7.21 -0.97
C PHE A 170 8.09 -7.91 -1.65
N TYR A 171 9.02 -7.15 -2.23
CA TYR A 171 10.25 -7.70 -2.80
C TYR A 171 11.09 -8.46 -1.76
N MET A 172 11.29 -7.88 -0.57
CA MET A 172 12.06 -8.53 0.50
C MET A 172 11.38 -9.83 0.97
N ASN A 173 10.05 -9.83 1.09
CA ASN A 173 9.29 -11.04 1.43
C ASN A 173 9.44 -12.11 0.33
N LEU A 174 9.22 -11.75 -0.94
CA LEU A 174 9.41 -12.65 -2.08
C LEU A 174 10.82 -13.23 -2.09
N GLN A 175 11.85 -12.39 -2.00
CA GLN A 175 13.24 -12.80 -1.97
C GLN A 175 13.52 -13.78 -0.82
N SER A 176 13.02 -13.51 0.39
CA SER A 176 13.22 -14.39 1.54
C SER A 176 12.62 -15.79 1.38
N LYS A 177 11.53 -15.92 0.60
CA LYS A 177 10.80 -17.18 0.43
C LYS A 177 11.24 -17.97 -0.80
N THR A 178 11.53 -17.28 -1.91
CA THR A 178 11.61 -17.93 -3.22
C THR A 178 12.97 -17.79 -3.90
N LYS A 179 13.99 -17.23 -3.24
CA LYS A 179 15.30 -16.96 -3.89
C LYS A 179 15.92 -18.19 -4.53
N VAL A 180 15.95 -19.32 -3.83
CA VAL A 180 16.53 -20.57 -4.36
C VAL A 180 15.76 -21.04 -5.60
N ASN A 181 14.43 -21.11 -5.52
CA ASN A 181 13.58 -21.53 -6.64
C ASN A 181 13.69 -20.57 -7.84
N MET A 182 13.83 -19.26 -7.60
CA MET A 182 14.02 -18.26 -8.66
C MET A 182 15.34 -18.49 -9.42
N GLU A 183 16.44 -18.73 -8.69
CA GLU A 183 17.75 -19.01 -9.28
C GLU A 183 17.75 -20.31 -10.09
N GLU A 184 17.08 -21.36 -9.61
CA GLU A 184 16.89 -22.62 -10.33
C GLU A 184 16.13 -22.45 -11.65
N HIS A 185 15.21 -21.48 -11.71
CA HIS A 185 14.43 -21.16 -12.91
C HIS A 185 15.10 -20.09 -13.81
N GLY A 186 16.31 -19.65 -13.48
CA GLY A 186 17.06 -18.64 -14.23
C GLY A 186 16.47 -17.23 -14.15
N ILE A 187 15.78 -16.90 -13.05
CA ILE A 187 15.15 -15.60 -12.83
C ILE A 187 16.04 -14.75 -11.92
N ASP A 188 16.54 -13.65 -12.48
CA ASP A 188 17.33 -12.69 -11.73
C ASP A 188 16.45 -11.60 -11.10
N LEU A 189 16.22 -11.72 -9.79
CA LEU A 189 15.45 -10.80 -8.96
C LEU A 189 15.99 -9.36 -8.97
N ASN A 190 17.24 -9.12 -9.39
CA ASN A 190 17.81 -7.78 -9.50
C ASN A 190 16.99 -6.89 -10.46
N HIS A 191 16.37 -7.46 -11.49
CA HIS A 191 15.54 -6.70 -12.42
C HIS A 191 14.31 -6.09 -11.74
N LEU A 192 13.70 -6.83 -10.79
CA LEU A 192 12.58 -6.34 -10.00
C LEU A 192 13.05 -5.28 -8.99
N GLU A 193 14.18 -5.51 -8.33
CA GLU A 193 14.77 -4.52 -7.43
C GLU A 193 15.09 -3.20 -8.14
N LEU A 194 15.68 -3.27 -9.34
CA LEU A 194 15.97 -2.09 -10.16
C LEU A 194 14.69 -1.34 -10.58
N ALA A 195 13.63 -2.05 -10.97
CA ALA A 195 12.35 -1.43 -11.29
C ALA A 195 11.75 -0.68 -10.08
N ILE A 196 11.84 -1.28 -8.88
CA ILE A 196 11.39 -0.66 -7.62
C ILE A 196 12.24 0.57 -7.27
N ARG A 197 13.57 0.51 -7.46
CA ARG A 197 14.48 1.67 -7.30
C ARG A 197 14.16 2.81 -8.27
N ASN A 198 13.87 2.48 -9.52
CA ASN A 198 13.45 3.46 -10.52
C ASN A 198 12.12 4.12 -10.13
N PHE A 199 11.17 3.33 -9.63
CA PHE A 199 9.90 3.85 -9.10
C PHE A 199 10.12 4.80 -7.91
N SER A 200 10.94 4.41 -6.93
CA SER A 200 11.31 5.26 -5.79
C SER A 200 11.94 6.58 -6.23
N THR A 201 12.89 6.52 -7.17
CA THR A 201 13.54 7.71 -7.73
C THR A 201 12.54 8.62 -8.47
N ALA A 202 11.61 8.02 -9.23
CA ALA A 202 10.57 8.77 -9.92
C ALA A 202 9.60 9.44 -8.93
N ALA A 203 9.22 8.76 -7.85
CA ALA A 203 8.41 9.33 -6.77
C ALA A 203 9.08 10.53 -6.08
N MET A 204 10.40 10.47 -5.84
CA MET A 204 11.16 11.60 -5.30
C MET A 204 11.13 12.81 -6.24
N LYS A 205 11.38 12.58 -7.53
CA LYS A 205 11.31 13.64 -8.55
C LYS A 205 9.89 14.22 -8.65
N PHE A 206 8.87 13.37 -8.61
CA PHE A 206 7.47 13.77 -8.67
C PHE A 206 7.10 14.71 -7.52
N HIS A 207 7.33 14.30 -6.26
CA HIS A 207 6.96 15.14 -5.12
C HIS A 207 7.84 16.39 -4.99
N SER A 208 9.08 16.35 -5.49
CA SER A 208 9.93 17.55 -5.58
C SER A 208 9.39 18.55 -6.60
N ALA A 209 8.91 18.08 -7.75
CA ALA A 209 8.26 18.92 -8.76
C ALA A 209 6.93 19.49 -8.24
N GLN A 210 6.13 18.67 -7.56
CA GLN A 210 4.86 19.06 -6.93
C GLN A 210 5.03 20.23 -5.94
N GLU A 211 6.12 20.28 -5.18
CA GLU A 211 6.40 21.38 -4.23
C GLU A 211 6.63 22.73 -4.94
N THR A 212 7.20 22.71 -6.14
CA THR A 212 7.69 23.91 -6.85
C THR A 212 6.74 24.40 -7.95
N VAL A 213 5.61 23.72 -8.11
CA VAL A 213 4.64 24.00 -9.17
C VAL A 213 3.91 25.33 -8.96
N ASP A 214 3.56 26.00 -10.06
CA ASP A 214 2.73 27.21 -10.02
C ASP A 214 1.27 26.85 -9.67
N LEU A 215 0.87 27.15 -8.43
CA LEU A 215 -0.48 26.90 -7.93
C LEU A 215 -1.54 27.82 -8.55
N SER A 216 -1.13 28.88 -9.26
CA SER A 216 -2.05 29.78 -9.95
C SER A 216 -2.53 29.23 -11.29
N ASP A 217 -1.86 28.20 -11.84
CA ASP A 217 -2.29 27.47 -13.02
C ASP A 217 -3.06 26.18 -12.65
N PRO A 218 -4.40 26.16 -12.79
CA PRO A 218 -5.22 25.00 -12.45
C PRO A 218 -4.90 23.77 -13.32
N MET A 219 -4.39 23.97 -14.54
CA MET A 219 -4.10 22.86 -15.45
C MET A 219 -2.88 22.06 -14.97
N THR A 220 -1.87 22.75 -14.45
CA THR A 220 -0.69 22.06 -13.89
C THR A 220 -1.05 21.30 -12.60
N VAL A 221 -1.86 21.90 -11.71
CA VAL A 221 -2.40 21.19 -10.54
C VAL A 221 -3.22 19.95 -10.96
N ARG A 222 -4.07 20.11 -11.98
CA ARG A 222 -4.89 19.01 -12.51
C ARG A 222 -4.04 17.86 -13.05
N ARG A 223 -2.97 18.15 -13.80
CA ARG A 223 -2.06 17.13 -14.34
C ARG A 223 -1.42 16.29 -13.23
N ILE A 224 -0.93 16.93 -12.17
CA ILE A 224 -0.37 16.25 -10.99
C ILE A 224 -1.43 15.35 -10.36
N ASN A 225 -2.65 15.85 -10.16
CA ASN A 225 -3.74 15.05 -9.58
C ASN A 225 -4.15 13.87 -10.48
N ASP A 226 -4.17 14.04 -11.80
CA ASP A 226 -4.45 12.93 -12.72
C ASP A 226 -3.35 11.84 -12.63
N GLN A 227 -2.08 12.21 -12.47
CA GLN A 227 -0.99 11.25 -12.26
C GLN A 227 -1.12 10.51 -10.92
N LEU A 228 -1.44 11.21 -9.84
CA LEU A 228 -1.70 10.61 -8.52
C LEU A 228 -2.89 9.64 -8.58
N LEU A 229 -3.99 10.06 -9.21
CA LEU A 229 -5.22 9.28 -9.32
C LEU A 229 -5.05 8.03 -10.19
N LEU A 230 -4.35 8.15 -11.33
CA LEU A 230 -4.23 7.08 -12.32
C LEU A 230 -3.07 6.12 -12.03
N LEU A 231 -2.23 6.40 -11.04
CA LEU A 231 -1.11 5.54 -10.68
C LEU A 231 -1.55 4.10 -10.35
N GLU A 232 -2.64 3.92 -9.60
CA GLU A 232 -3.14 2.58 -9.25
C GLU A 232 -3.51 1.76 -10.51
N ARG A 233 -4.06 2.44 -11.53
CA ARG A 233 -4.36 1.80 -12.82
C ARG A 233 -3.12 1.37 -13.58
N ALA A 234 -1.95 1.92 -13.28
CA ALA A 234 -0.71 1.46 -13.89
C ALA A 234 -0.37 0.02 -13.51
N PHE A 235 -0.88 -0.48 -12.37
CA PHE A 235 -0.68 -1.85 -11.90
C PHE A 235 -1.77 -2.82 -12.38
N TRP A 236 -2.61 -2.39 -13.31
CA TRP A 236 -3.66 -3.19 -13.91
C TRP A 236 -3.17 -3.89 -15.19
N ILE A 237 -3.49 -5.17 -15.35
CA ILE A 237 -3.17 -5.96 -16.54
C ILE A 237 -4.44 -6.45 -17.26
N GLN A 238 -4.44 -6.36 -18.60
CA GLN A 238 -5.65 -6.58 -19.40
C GLN A 238 -6.19 -8.01 -19.32
N ASN A 239 -5.29 -9.00 -19.35
CA ASN A 239 -5.64 -10.42 -19.34
C ASN A 239 -5.95 -10.96 -17.94
N GLY A 240 -5.68 -10.18 -16.89
CA GLY A 240 -5.74 -10.64 -15.50
C GLY A 240 -4.60 -11.60 -15.13
N LEU A 241 -4.62 -12.06 -13.88
CA LEU A 241 -3.64 -13.00 -13.36
C LEU A 241 -3.85 -14.40 -13.95
N PRO A 242 -2.80 -15.21 -14.13
CA PRO A 242 -2.88 -16.51 -14.81
C PRO A 242 -3.98 -17.44 -14.29
N ARG A 243 -4.09 -17.56 -12.95
CA ARG A 243 -5.07 -18.45 -12.31
C ARG A 243 -6.44 -17.82 -12.08
N ASN A 244 -6.56 -16.49 -12.20
CA ASN A 244 -7.82 -15.79 -12.03
C ASN A 244 -7.88 -14.53 -12.91
N PRO A 245 -8.47 -14.61 -14.11
CA PRO A 245 -8.58 -13.49 -15.04
C PRO A 245 -9.40 -12.30 -14.52
N TYR A 246 -10.21 -12.50 -13.48
CA TYR A 246 -10.97 -11.41 -12.85
C TYR A 246 -10.10 -10.55 -11.94
N LYS A 247 -8.99 -11.10 -11.43
CA LYS A 247 -7.97 -10.36 -10.69
C LYS A 247 -7.01 -9.71 -11.68
N LYS A 248 -7.07 -8.39 -11.80
CA LYS A 248 -6.28 -7.63 -12.78
C LYS A 248 -5.20 -6.76 -12.15
N HIS A 249 -5.23 -6.57 -10.84
CA HIS A 249 -4.23 -5.79 -10.13
C HIS A 249 -3.00 -6.67 -9.77
N ILE A 250 -1.88 -6.48 -10.47
CA ILE A 250 -0.73 -7.41 -10.41
C ILE A 250 0.11 -7.31 -9.13
N VAL A 251 -0.02 -6.23 -8.37
CA VAL A 251 0.77 -6.05 -7.13
C VAL A 251 -0.02 -6.61 -5.94
N MET A 252 -1.20 -6.07 -5.65
CA MET A 252 -1.93 -6.30 -4.41
C MET A 252 -3.20 -7.17 -4.51
N SER A 253 -3.45 -7.90 -5.61
CA SER A 253 -4.61 -8.81 -5.61
C SER A 253 -4.40 -9.97 -4.62
N PRO A 254 -5.45 -10.44 -3.92
CA PRO A 254 -5.33 -11.61 -3.06
C PRO A 254 -4.78 -12.82 -3.82
N SER A 255 -3.93 -13.61 -3.17
CA SER A 255 -3.45 -14.90 -3.66
C SER A 255 -4.61 -15.91 -3.79
N GLU A 256 -4.52 -16.88 -4.71
CA GLU A 256 -5.38 -18.06 -4.72
C GLU A 256 -4.90 -19.12 -3.70
N SER A 257 -3.60 -19.10 -3.40
CA SER A 257 -3.00 -19.99 -2.42
C SER A 257 -3.29 -19.54 -0.98
N TYR A 258 -3.92 -20.42 -0.19
CA TYR A 258 -4.10 -20.22 1.25
C TYR A 258 -2.78 -20.30 2.05
N LEU A 259 -1.72 -20.85 1.45
CA LEU A 259 -0.42 -21.05 2.10
C LEU A 259 0.45 -19.80 2.06
N SER A 260 0.16 -18.84 1.18
CA SER A 260 0.91 -17.60 1.09
C SER A 260 0.51 -16.67 2.24
N SER A 261 1.24 -16.74 3.36
CA SER A 261 1.20 -15.73 4.42
C SER A 261 1.70 -14.41 3.82
N SER A 262 0.77 -13.51 3.55
CA SER A 262 0.84 -12.49 2.51
C SER A 262 1.98 -11.46 2.61
N SER A 263 2.41 -11.00 1.42
CA SER A 263 3.09 -9.73 1.08
C SER A 263 3.33 -9.75 -0.44
N ILE A 264 2.60 -8.95 -1.22
CA ILE A 264 1.89 -9.49 -2.38
C ILE A 264 2.59 -9.21 -3.73
N PHE A 265 2.76 -10.29 -4.51
CA PHE A 265 2.92 -10.37 -5.97
C PHE A 265 2.24 -11.69 -6.41
N PRO A 266 0.91 -11.72 -6.49
CA PRO A 266 0.11 -12.96 -6.44
C PRO A 266 0.41 -13.88 -7.62
N GLY A 267 0.58 -13.34 -8.83
CA GLY A 267 0.91 -14.13 -10.01
C GLY A 267 2.27 -14.83 -9.96
N LEU A 268 3.15 -14.48 -9.02
CA LEU A 268 4.37 -15.23 -8.72
C LEU A 268 4.13 -16.20 -7.57
N LEU A 269 3.57 -15.71 -6.46
CA LEU A 269 3.36 -16.49 -5.24
C LEU A 269 2.45 -17.71 -5.45
N ASP A 270 1.40 -17.56 -6.27
CA ASP A 270 0.49 -18.66 -6.62
C ASP A 270 1.23 -19.78 -7.35
N GLU A 271 2.11 -19.44 -8.30
CA GLU A 271 2.87 -20.41 -9.07
C GLU A 271 3.98 -21.07 -8.25
N PHE A 272 4.66 -20.31 -7.36
CA PHE A 272 5.61 -20.92 -6.42
C PHE A 272 4.92 -21.89 -5.45
N SER A 273 3.77 -21.50 -4.91
CA SER A 273 2.97 -22.38 -4.05
C SER A 273 2.57 -23.65 -4.81
N ASN A 274 2.24 -23.51 -6.10
CA ASN A 274 1.87 -24.65 -6.92
C ASN A 274 3.07 -25.56 -7.21
N LEU A 275 4.26 -25.02 -7.48
CA LEU A 275 5.48 -25.82 -7.65
C LEU A 275 5.92 -26.53 -6.37
N GLU A 276 5.69 -25.95 -5.19
CA GLU A 276 5.95 -26.65 -3.92
C GLU A 276 5.08 -27.91 -3.77
N LEU A 277 3.84 -27.87 -4.25
CA LEU A 277 2.92 -29.00 -4.24
C LEU A 277 3.15 -29.96 -5.41
N PHE A 278 3.52 -29.43 -6.58
CA PHE A 278 3.67 -30.16 -7.84
C PHE A 278 5.00 -29.78 -8.55
N PRO A 279 6.15 -30.31 -8.10
CA PRO A 279 7.47 -29.89 -8.61
C PRO A 279 7.74 -30.16 -10.10
N GLN A 280 6.92 -30.98 -10.75
CA GLN A 280 7.07 -31.34 -12.17
C GLN A 280 6.15 -30.54 -13.10
N ASP A 281 5.45 -29.53 -12.56
CA ASP A 281 4.54 -28.71 -13.36
C ASP A 281 5.30 -27.69 -14.23
N SER A 282 5.54 -28.07 -15.48
CA SER A 282 6.20 -27.22 -16.47
C SER A 282 5.41 -25.94 -16.78
N GLU A 283 4.08 -25.97 -16.66
CA GLU A 283 3.24 -24.79 -16.92
C GLU A 283 3.53 -23.70 -15.89
N SER A 284 3.59 -24.06 -14.60
CA SER A 284 3.95 -23.12 -13.53
C SER A 284 5.33 -22.49 -13.74
N SER A 285 6.33 -23.26 -14.18
CA SER A 285 7.67 -22.72 -14.48
C SER A 285 7.66 -21.68 -15.61
N GLU A 286 6.85 -21.87 -16.66
CA GLU A 286 6.66 -20.89 -17.73
C GLU A 286 5.89 -19.66 -17.25
N LEU A 287 4.84 -19.88 -16.46
CA LEU A 287 4.02 -18.82 -15.89
C LEU A 287 4.84 -17.91 -14.97
N ILE A 288 5.72 -18.44 -14.11
CA ILE A 288 6.60 -17.62 -13.25
C ILE A 288 7.44 -16.66 -14.10
N LYS A 289 8.07 -17.14 -15.18
CA LYS A 289 8.91 -16.29 -16.05
C LYS A 289 8.10 -15.18 -16.71
N SER A 290 6.89 -15.52 -17.18
CA SER A 290 6.00 -14.56 -17.83
C SER A 290 5.47 -13.53 -16.82
N SER A 291 4.96 -13.97 -15.66
CA SER A 291 4.47 -13.14 -14.56
C SER A 291 5.56 -12.21 -14.03
N PHE A 292 6.80 -12.69 -13.90
CA PHE A 292 7.93 -11.88 -13.47
C PHE A 292 8.22 -10.76 -14.47
N SER A 293 8.28 -11.09 -15.75
CA SER A 293 8.53 -10.11 -16.82
C SER A 293 7.44 -9.05 -16.87
N VAL A 294 6.17 -9.45 -16.75
CA VAL A 294 5.02 -8.53 -16.71
C VAL A 294 5.09 -7.65 -15.47
N LEU A 295 5.41 -8.19 -14.29
CA LEU A 295 5.52 -7.43 -13.05
C LEU A 295 6.60 -6.35 -13.14
N VAL A 296 7.81 -6.72 -13.59
CA VAL A 296 8.94 -5.79 -13.77
C VAL A 296 8.56 -4.69 -14.76
N PHE A 297 8.00 -5.07 -15.91
CA PHE A 297 7.54 -4.11 -16.92
C PHE A 297 6.47 -3.16 -16.37
N THR A 298 5.53 -3.67 -15.58
CA THR A 298 4.43 -2.90 -15.01
C THR A 298 4.94 -1.87 -14.01
N ILE A 299 5.80 -2.26 -13.06
CA ILE A 299 6.42 -1.34 -12.09
C ILE A 299 7.26 -0.27 -12.82
N GLN A 300 8.04 -0.68 -13.82
CA GLN A 300 8.84 0.25 -14.61
C GLN A 300 7.97 1.23 -15.42
N SER A 301 6.82 0.78 -15.91
CA SER A 301 5.85 1.63 -16.61
C SER A 301 5.16 2.60 -15.67
N ALA A 302 4.79 2.16 -14.46
CA ALA A 302 4.28 3.01 -13.40
C ALA A 302 5.28 4.12 -13.03
N ALA A 303 6.57 3.77 -12.92
CA ALA A 303 7.64 4.75 -12.69
C ALA A 303 7.71 5.82 -13.79
N LYS A 304 7.54 5.43 -15.06
CA LYS A 304 7.53 6.37 -16.19
C LYS A 304 6.32 7.30 -16.18
N ILE A 305 5.15 6.82 -15.75
CA ILE A 305 3.92 7.63 -15.66
C ILE A 305 4.11 8.81 -14.70
N ILE A 306 4.78 8.60 -13.57
CA ILE A 306 5.02 9.63 -12.55
C ILE A 306 6.33 10.41 -12.78
N GLN A 307 7.14 10.07 -13.78
CA GLN A 307 8.42 10.74 -14.02
C GLN A 307 8.26 12.10 -14.72
N ASN A 308 7.23 12.26 -15.54
CA ASN A 308 7.00 13.46 -16.36
C ASN A 308 5.94 14.34 -15.71
N VAL A 309 6.35 15.16 -14.74
CA VAL A 309 5.47 16.19 -14.13
C VAL A 309 5.51 17.45 -14.99
#